data_AF-A0A964QFR3-F1
#
_entry.id   AF-A0A964QFR3-F1
#
_cell.length_a   1.000
_cell.length_b   1.000
_cell.length_c   1.000
_cell.angle_alpha   90.00
_cell.angle_beta   90.00
_cell.angle_gamma   90.00
#
_symmetry.space_group_name_H-M   'P 1'
#
loop_
_entity.id
_entity.type
_entity.pdbx_description
1 polymer ?
#
loop_
_entity_poly.entity_id
_entity_poly.type
_entity_poly.pdbx_seq_one_letter_code
_entity_poly.pdbx_strand_id
1 'polypeptide(L)' 'MTTQVSFIADLQLKNRALEKAKSQGITLKAFLTYAMKGFVDGTIRLTIDITDRDIDVEELHFEDELLQEKAKKMARLLH' A
#
# COMPACT_ATOMS: atom_id res chain seq x y z
N MET A 1 -6.56 -7.34 -26.97
CA MET A 1 -7.34 -6.09 -26.82
C MET A 1 -6.55 -5.12 -25.96
N THR A 2 -6.33 -3.89 -26.40
CA THR A 2 -5.79 -2.80 -25.57
C THR A 2 -6.96 -2.02 -24.98
N THR A 3 -7.23 -2.20 -23.70
CA THR A 3 -8.27 -1.46 -22.99
C THR A 3 -7.70 -0.12 -22.53
N GLN A 4 -8.37 0.98 -22.86
CA GLN A 4 -8.04 2.30 -22.32
C GLN A 4 -8.76 2.49 -20.99
N VAL A 5 -8.00 2.88 -19.96
CA VAL A 5 -8.53 3.20 -18.62
C VAL A 5 -8.29 4.68 -18.37
N SER A 6 -9.35 5.41 -18.05
CA SER A 6 -9.31 6.83 -17.69
C SER A 6 -9.53 6.97 -16.19
N PHE A 7 -8.67 7.74 -15.52
CA PHE A 7 -8.79 8.01 -14.09
C PHE A 7 -9.13 9.49 -13.88
N ILE A 8 -10.14 9.73 -13.05
CA ILE A 8 -10.47 11.06 -12.55
C ILE A 8 -10.03 11.09 -11.09
N ALA A 9 -9.17 12.06 -10.76
CA ALA A 9 -8.65 12.25 -9.42
C ALA A 9 -8.47 13.74 -9.16
N ASP A 10 -8.44 14.11 -7.88
CA ASP A 10 -8.05 15.45 -7.47
C ASP A 10 -6.63 15.79 -7.97
N LEU A 11 -6.41 17.08 -8.27
CA LEU A 11 -5.14 17.56 -8.83
C LEU A 11 -3.97 17.36 -7.86
N GLN A 12 -4.17 17.55 -6.57
CA GLN A 12 -3.12 17.35 -5.57
C GLN A 12 -2.74 15.88 -5.49
N LEU A 13 -3.72 14.97 -5.48
CA LEU A 13 -3.47 13.53 -5.47
C LEU A 13 -2.69 13.09 -6.72
N LYS A 14 -3.08 13.59 -7.90
CA LYS A 14 -2.37 13.35 -9.15
C LYS A 14 -0.90 13.79 -9.08
N ASN A 15 -0.64 14.98 -8.55
CA ASN A 15 0.71 15.52 -8.44
C ASN A 15 1.58 14.69 -7.48
N ARG A 16 1.04 14.31 -6.32
CA ARG A 16 1.73 13.43 -5.35
C ARG A 16 2.07 12.07 -5.96
N ALA A 17 1.13 11.47 -6.70
CA ALA A 17 1.37 10.20 -7.38
C ALA A 17 2.46 10.32 -8.47
N LEU A 18 2.48 11.44 -9.22
CA LEU A 18 3.52 11.73 -10.21
C LEU A 18 4.90 11.89 -9.59
N GLU A 19 5.01 12.63 -8.49
CA GLU A 19 6.28 12.81 -7.76
C GLU A 19 6.79 11.48 -7.21
N LYS A 20 5.89 10.68 -6.64
CA LYS A 20 6.24 9.34 -6.15
C LYS A 20 6.78 8.46 -7.28
N ALA A 21 6.08 8.41 -8.41
CA ALA A 21 6.53 7.65 -9.58
C ALA A 21 7.91 8.12 -10.08
N LYS A 22 8.13 9.44 -10.18
CA LYS A 22 9.42 10.03 -10.55
C LYS A 22 10.54 9.65 -9.58
N SER A 23 10.29 9.73 -8.27
CA SER A 23 11.30 9.37 -7.25
C SER A 23 11.74 7.90 -7.31
N GLN A 24 10.87 7.04 -7.86
CA GLN A 24 11.15 5.62 -8.06
C GLN A 24 11.68 5.31 -9.47
N GLY A 25 11.89 6.33 -10.32
CA GLY A 25 12.37 6.13 -11.69
C GLY A 25 11.36 5.43 -12.61
N ILE A 26 10.07 5.44 -12.28
CA ILE A 26 9.01 4.78 -13.06
C ILE A 26 7.98 5.78 -13.58
N THR A 27 7.19 5.34 -14.56
CA THR A 27 6.07 6.13 -15.09
C THR A 27 4.85 6.03 -14.18
N LEU A 28 3.97 7.04 -14.24
CA LEU A 28 2.68 7.00 -13.52
C LEU A 28 1.84 5.77 -13.91
N LYS A 29 1.86 5.38 -15.20
CA LYS A 29 1.18 4.17 -15.67
C LYS A 29 1.70 2.92 -14.97
N ALA A 30 3.02 2.77 -14.88
CA ALA A 30 3.63 1.63 -14.20
C ALA A 30 3.27 1.62 -12.72
N PHE A 31 3.34 2.77 -12.05
CA PHE A 31 2.95 2.93 -10.65
C PHE A 31 1.50 2.48 -10.40
N LEU A 32 0.54 2.97 -11.19
CA LEU A 32 -0.87 2.58 -11.08
C LEU A 32 -1.08 1.09 -11.38
N THR A 33 -0.35 0.54 -12.35
CA THR A 33 -0.43 -0.89 -12.69
C THR A 33 0.05 -1.75 -11.52
N TYR A 34 1.14 -1.38 -10.87
CA TYR A 34 1.64 -2.09 -9.69
C TYR A 34 0.72 -1.94 -8.48
N ALA A 35 0.12 -0.76 -8.27
CA ALA A 35 -0.87 -0.57 -7.22
C ALA A 35 -2.10 -1.47 -7.41
N MET A 36 -2.65 -1.51 -8.64
CA MET A 36 -3.76 -2.42 -8.96
C MET A 36 -3.36 -3.89 -8.79
N LYS A 37 -2.17 -4.27 -9.24
CA LYS A 37 -1.65 -5.63 -9.06
C LYS A 37 -1.52 -5.98 -7.57
N GLY A 38 -0.92 -5.11 -6.77
CA GLY A 38 -0.77 -5.31 -5.33
C GLY A 38 -2.11 -5.42 -4.61
N PHE A 39 -3.13 -4.70 -5.06
CA PHE A 39 -4.49 -4.84 -4.53
C PHE A 39 -5.11 -6.20 -4.89
N VAL A 40 -5.00 -6.63 -6.15
CA VAL A 40 -5.53 -7.93 -6.62
C VAL A 40 -4.81 -9.10 -5.95
N ASP A 41 -3.49 -9.00 -5.80
CA ASP A 41 -2.64 -10.03 -5.17
C ASP A 41 -2.79 -10.05 -3.63
N GLY A 42 -3.53 -9.10 -3.04
CA GLY A 42 -3.77 -9.01 -1.60
C GLY A 42 -2.63 -8.39 -0.78
N THR A 43 -1.58 -7.89 -1.43
CA THR A 43 -0.44 -7.20 -0.82
C THR A 43 -0.80 -5.78 -0.37
N ILE A 44 -1.79 -5.15 -1.00
CA ILE A 44 -2.37 -3.88 -0.59
C ILE A 44 -3.78 -4.15 -0.09
N ARG A 45 -4.04 -3.85 1.19
CA ARG A 45 -5.40 -3.88 1.76
C ARG A 45 -5.95 -2.46 1.80
N LEU A 46 -7.14 -2.26 1.24
CA LEU A 46 -7.85 -0.99 1.34
C LEU A 46 -8.78 -1.07 2.55
N THR A 47 -8.35 -0.51 3.67
CA THR A 47 -9.21 -0.29 4.82
C THR A 47 -9.70 1.15 4.74
N ILE A 48 -11.02 1.35 4.63
CA ILE A 48 -11.60 2.67 4.77
C ILE A 48 -11.73 2.92 6.28
N ASP A 49 -10.69 3.47 6.89
CA ASP A 49 -10.81 4.07 8.21
C ASP A 49 -11.30 5.50 8.02
N ILE A 50 -12.58 5.74 8.34
CA ILE A 50 -13.10 7.11 8.41
C ILE A 50 -12.61 7.66 9.74
N THR A 51 -11.37 8.12 9.76
CA THR A 51 -10.82 8.87 10.89
C THR A 51 -10.44 10.24 10.37
N ASP A 52 -11.11 11.29 10.85
CA ASP A 52 -10.84 12.72 10.57
C ASP A 52 -9.48 13.20 11.14
N ARG A 53 -8.46 12.33 11.20
CA ARG A 53 -7.12 12.66 11.69
C ARG A 53 -6.07 11.95 10.85
N ASP A 54 -5.09 12.74 10.41
CA ASP A 54 -3.88 12.31 9.72
C ASP A 54 -3.36 10.98 10.27
N ILE A 55 -3.38 9.92 9.44
CA ILE A 55 -2.90 8.60 9.84
C ILE A 55 -1.37 8.60 9.70
N ASP A 56 -0.69 8.85 10.82
CA ASP A 56 0.66 8.34 11.05
C ASP A 56 0.60 6.82 11.08
N VAL A 57 1.50 6.16 10.36
CA VAL A 57 1.60 4.70 10.32
C VAL A 57 2.08 4.21 11.69
N GLU A 58 1.17 3.74 12.54
CA GLU A 58 1.55 3.06 13.78
C GLU A 58 1.94 1.60 13.46
N GLU A 59 3.25 1.36 13.42
CA GLU A 59 3.82 0.01 13.49
C GLU A 59 3.37 -0.67 14.80
N LEU A 60 2.77 -1.85 14.70
CA LEU A 60 2.46 -2.69 15.86
C LEU A 60 3.75 -3.19 16.53
N HIS A 61 4.31 -2.38 17.42
CA HIS A 61 5.34 -2.81 18.37
C HIS A 61 4.66 -3.52 19.53
N PHE A 62 4.65 -4.84 19.51
CA PHE A 62 4.30 -5.62 20.70
C PHE A 62 5.42 -5.47 21.72
N GLU A 63 5.14 -4.83 22.86
CA GLU A 63 6.11 -4.62 23.95
C GLU A 63 6.53 -5.93 24.65
N ASP A 64 5.75 -7.00 24.49
CA ASP A 64 6.03 -8.29 25.09
C ASP A 64 6.86 -9.17 24.14
N GLU A 65 8.15 -9.32 24.43
CA GLU A 65 9.12 -10.13 23.67
C GLU A 65 8.62 -11.56 23.40
N LEU A 66 7.86 -12.14 24.34
CA LEU A 66 7.32 -13.50 24.20
C LEU A 66 6.23 -13.60 23.14
N LEU A 67 5.47 -12.52 22.92
CA LEU A 67 4.42 -12.49 21.90
C LEU A 67 5.00 -12.30 20.51
N GLN A 68 6.04 -11.47 20.36
CA GLN A 68 6.76 -11.31 19.10
C GLN A 68 7.40 -12.62 18.64
N GLU A 69 8.02 -13.37 19.54
CA GLU A 69 8.61 -14.67 19.18
C GLU A 69 7.56 -15.68 18.74
N LYS A 70 6.41 -15.75 19.43
CA LYS A 70 5.30 -16.63 19.02
C LYS A 70 4.72 -16.23 17.67
N ALA A 71 4.55 -14.93 17.42
CA ALA A 71 4.09 -14.42 16.12
C ALA A 71 5.09 -14.76 14.99
N LYS A 72 6.39 -14.56 15.22
CA LYS A 72 7.45 -14.95 14.28
C LYS A 72 7.50 -16.45 14.03
N LYS A 73 7.26 -17.26 15.06
CA LYS A 73 7.27 -18.72 14.97
C LYS A 73 6.04 -19.27 14.24
N MET A 74 4.86 -18.67 14.45
CA MET A 74 3.66 -18.99 13.67
C MET A 74 3.79 -18.56 12.22
N ALA A 75 4.34 -17.38 11.95
CA ALA A 75 4.61 -16.92 10.59
C ALA A 75 5.58 -17.85 9.83
N ARG A 76 6.50 -18.52 10.54
CA ARG A 76 7.40 -19.54 9.96
C ARG A 76 6.76 -20.90 9.71
N LEU A 77 5.70 -21.28 10.44
CA LEU A 77 5.03 -22.59 10.31
C LEU A 77 3.88 -22.59 9.29
N LEU A 78 3.44 -21.41 8.87
CA LEU A 78 2.47 -21.21 7.79
C LEU A 78 3.15 -21.12 6.41
N HIS A 79 4.42 -21.52 6.34
CA HIS A 79 5.26 -21.65 5.16
C HIS A 79 5.72 -23.10 4.97
#